data_AF-F2QZL6-F1
#
_entry.id   AF-F2QZL6-F1
#
_cell.length_a   1.000
_cell.length_b   1.000
_cell.length_c   1.000
_cell.angle_alpha   90.00
_cell.angle_beta   90.00
_cell.angle_gamma   90.00
#
_symmetry.space_group_name_H-M   'P 1'
#
loop_
_entity.id
_entity.type
_entity.pdbx_description
1 polymer ?
#
loop_
_entity_poly.entity_id
_entity_poly.type
_entity_poly.pdbx_seq_one_letter_code
_entity_poly.pdbx_strand_id
1 'polypeptide(L)'
;MVTKESIISDLEKENVGPEFGEFLNSLQTDLNSEKPLIEQVKSQLETHFNLGPETQEFSRKNDNAPVDQLLTNYYNNYEVNVLEFVLQMGFCKDLSIPLNVWFVLDMISQLSTSKQDLPLDYYLVLNNSHTGKYSDFVRYLIYEAVGAEIHCFEQGDMPQQYRSSRWEDKVKGPALANRGPIRGNVGAGDRKITFHLLCKKTARMILVGDDRETDFEMSDRSFVTLLLDYYQRVGTTKKIDLLLLTNNYDTNMNNKLQQLKILESLNMLKSNCYVLDYQITADQVTANFNSYVEGIPAFRRHEIANFLKKRRTPKNADELIFKYVGRWNICYQKKFHQGNISIHQISGYLD
;
A
#
# COMPACT_ATOMS: atom_id res chain seq x y z
N MET A 1 22.47 -5.16 -4.75
CA MET A 1 21.70 -5.80 -3.67
C MET A 1 21.53 -4.77 -2.57
N VAL A 2 20.37 -4.76 -1.94
CA VAL A 2 20.03 -3.87 -0.82
C VAL A 2 20.28 -4.65 0.46
N THR A 3 21.23 -4.19 1.26
CA THR A 3 21.52 -4.71 2.61
C THR A 3 20.96 -3.78 3.66
N LYS A 4 20.79 -4.28 4.88
CA LYS A 4 20.40 -3.47 6.04
C LYS A 4 21.26 -2.20 6.18
N GLU A 5 22.58 -2.34 6.11
CA GLU A 5 23.53 -1.21 6.19
C GLU A 5 23.33 -0.19 5.06
N SER A 6 23.07 -0.66 3.83
CA SER A 6 22.80 0.24 2.70
C SER A 6 21.51 1.04 2.88
N ILE A 7 20.46 0.43 3.47
CA ILE A 7 19.20 1.12 3.77
C ILE A 7 19.45 2.21 4.81
N ILE A 8 20.15 1.88 5.89
CA ILE A 8 20.48 2.84 6.96
C ILE A 8 21.23 4.05 6.38
N SER A 9 22.27 3.79 5.57
CA SER A 9 23.04 4.87 4.93
C SER A 9 22.20 5.73 3.99
N ASP A 10 21.30 5.13 3.21
CA ASP A 10 20.43 5.88 2.30
C ASP A 10 19.36 6.69 3.05
N LEU A 11 18.83 6.17 4.17
CA LEU A 11 17.92 6.90 5.06
C LEU A 11 18.61 8.14 5.66
N GLU A 12 19.86 7.99 6.14
CA GLU A 12 20.65 9.11 6.68
C GLU A 12 20.88 10.21 5.63
N LYS A 13 21.21 9.83 4.38
CA LYS A 13 21.38 10.80 3.27
C LYS A 13 20.09 11.54 2.93
N GLU A 14 18.93 10.90 3.10
CA GLU A 14 17.60 11.46 2.84
C GLU A 14 17.01 12.23 4.04
N ASN A 15 17.86 12.60 5.01
CA ASN A 15 17.50 13.32 6.23
C ASN A 15 16.37 12.63 7.01
N VAL A 16 16.39 11.30 7.06
CA VAL A 16 15.52 10.51 7.94
C VAL A 16 16.17 10.43 9.32
N GLY A 17 15.36 10.47 10.37
CA GLY A 17 15.85 10.36 11.74
C GLY A 17 16.53 9.02 12.05
N PRO A 18 17.48 8.98 13.00
CA PRO A 18 18.26 7.78 13.33
C PRO A 18 17.39 6.63 13.83
N GLU A 19 16.21 6.92 14.38
CA GLU A 19 15.29 5.95 14.97
C GLU A 19 14.91 4.81 14.00
N PHE A 20 14.86 5.07 12.69
CA PHE A 20 14.59 4.06 11.67
C PHE A 20 15.76 3.10 11.46
N GLY A 21 16.99 3.61 11.47
CA GLY A 21 18.18 2.79 11.34
C GLY A 21 18.47 1.97 12.59
N GLU A 22 18.25 2.56 13.77
CA GLU A 22 18.29 1.87 15.05
C GLU A 22 17.27 0.72 15.11
N PHE A 23 16.05 0.96 14.62
CA PHE A 23 15.03 -0.08 14.56
C PHE A 23 15.43 -1.27 13.68
N LEU A 24 15.99 -1.02 12.49
CA LEU A 24 16.49 -2.10 11.65
C LEU A 24 17.59 -2.93 12.36
N ASN A 25 18.38 -2.30 13.21
CA ASN A 25 19.41 -2.99 13.98
C ASN A 25 18.86 -3.85 15.12
N SER A 26 17.78 -3.44 15.76
CA SER A 26 17.16 -4.16 16.86
C SER A 26 16.10 -5.19 16.41
N LEU A 27 15.59 -5.06 15.18
CA LEU A 27 14.57 -5.96 14.64
C LEU A 27 15.07 -7.39 14.57
N GLN A 28 14.37 -8.30 15.24
CA GLN A 28 14.65 -9.74 15.24
C GLN A 28 13.36 -10.53 15.23
N THR A 29 13.26 -11.54 14.38
CA THR A 29 12.12 -12.45 14.33
C THR A 29 12.54 -13.86 14.75
N ASP A 30 11.69 -14.53 15.52
CA ASP A 30 11.90 -15.93 15.93
C ASP A 30 10.96 -16.85 15.17
N LEU A 31 11.55 -17.66 14.28
CA LEU A 31 10.87 -18.67 13.47
C LEU A 31 10.29 -19.83 14.29
N ASN A 32 10.77 -20.05 15.51
CA ASN A 32 10.31 -21.15 16.35
C ASN A 32 9.14 -20.76 17.26
N SER A 33 8.79 -19.47 17.31
CA SER A 33 7.67 -18.97 18.10
C SER A 33 6.33 -19.38 17.49
N GLU A 34 5.34 -19.69 18.33
CA GLU A 34 3.95 -19.86 17.88
C GLU A 34 3.35 -18.56 17.32
N LYS A 35 3.91 -17.39 17.67
CA LYS A 35 3.44 -16.09 17.21
C LYS A 35 3.91 -15.85 15.76
N PRO A 36 3.01 -15.56 14.80
CA PRO A 36 3.40 -15.26 13.42
C PRO A 36 4.40 -14.12 13.31
N LEU A 37 5.34 -14.20 12.36
CA LEU A 37 6.43 -13.22 12.19
C LEU A 37 5.89 -11.80 11.98
N ILE A 38 4.82 -11.63 11.20
CA ILE A 38 4.17 -10.33 11.00
C ILE A 38 3.70 -9.70 12.31
N GLU A 39 3.15 -10.50 13.24
CA GLU A 39 2.73 -10.01 14.55
C GLU A 39 3.91 -9.71 15.47
N GLN A 40 5.05 -10.40 15.30
CA GLN A 40 6.29 -10.06 16.01
C GLN A 40 6.82 -8.70 15.56
N VAL A 41 6.94 -8.48 14.24
CA VAL A 41 7.39 -7.21 13.65
C VAL A 41 6.45 -6.07 14.04
N LYS A 42 5.13 -6.27 13.95
CA LYS A 42 4.12 -5.29 14.40
C LYS A 42 4.33 -4.87 15.85
N SER A 43 4.51 -5.83 16.77
CA SER A 43 4.72 -5.51 18.19
C SER A 43 6.05 -4.79 18.45
N GLN A 44 7.11 -5.12 17.71
CA GLN A 44 8.40 -4.43 17.83
C GLN A 44 8.32 -2.99 17.31
N LEU A 45 7.62 -2.75 16.19
CA LEU A 45 7.35 -1.40 15.69
C LEU A 45 6.60 -0.55 16.71
N GLU A 46 5.52 -1.11 17.28
CA GLU A 46 4.73 -0.42 18.29
C GLU A 46 5.54 -0.06 19.53
N THR A 47 6.42 -0.98 19.97
CA THR A 47 7.28 -0.79 21.15
C THR A 47 8.38 0.24 20.89
N HIS A 48 9.12 0.12 19.78
CA HIS A 48 10.27 0.97 19.48
C HIS A 48 9.87 2.42 19.20
N PHE A 49 8.78 2.61 18.43
CA PHE A 49 8.29 3.94 18.06
C PHE A 49 7.21 4.46 19.01
N ASN A 50 6.84 3.71 20.05
CA ASN A 50 5.80 4.05 21.02
C ASN A 50 4.48 4.47 20.33
N LEU A 51 3.92 3.59 19.49
CA LEU A 51 2.76 3.92 18.66
C LEU A 51 1.43 3.93 19.41
N GLY A 52 1.39 3.35 20.62
CA GLY A 52 0.16 3.22 21.43
C GLY A 52 -0.65 4.52 21.56
N PRO A 53 -0.06 5.65 21.97
CA PRO A 53 -0.76 6.93 22.05
C PRO A 53 -1.30 7.43 20.70
N GLU A 54 -0.55 7.25 19.61
CA GLU A 54 -0.96 7.69 18.27
C GLU A 54 -2.10 6.83 17.74
N THR A 55 -2.03 5.51 17.93
CA THR A 55 -3.10 4.55 17.57
C THR A 55 -4.39 4.83 18.36
N GLN A 56 -4.28 5.09 19.67
CA GLN A 56 -5.42 5.46 20.51
C GLN A 56 -6.05 6.78 20.04
N GLU A 57 -5.23 7.78 19.71
CA GLU A 57 -5.72 9.06 19.21
C GLU A 57 -6.37 8.92 17.82
N PHE A 58 -5.83 8.07 16.95
CA PHE A 58 -6.41 7.75 15.64
C PHE A 58 -7.79 7.10 15.79
N SER A 59 -7.93 6.15 16.70
CA SER A 59 -9.21 5.54 17.06
C SER A 59 -10.17 6.59 17.64
N ARG A 60 -9.75 7.31 18.69
CA ARG A 60 -10.57 8.29 19.42
C ARG A 60 -11.10 9.40 18.53
N LYS A 61 -10.26 9.95 17.64
CA LYS A 61 -10.67 10.98 16.68
C LYS A 61 -11.59 10.47 15.56
N ASN A 62 -11.70 9.15 15.40
CA ASN A 62 -12.63 8.51 14.48
C ASN A 62 -13.76 7.80 15.24
N ASP A 63 -14.30 8.44 16.28
CA ASP A 63 -15.44 7.91 17.05
C ASP A 63 -15.18 6.53 17.68
N ASN A 64 -13.95 6.34 18.18
CA ASN A 64 -13.46 5.07 18.73
C ASN A 64 -13.50 3.92 17.72
N ALA A 65 -13.21 4.21 16.44
CA ALA A 65 -13.09 3.19 15.41
C ALA A 65 -12.02 2.16 15.79
N PRO A 66 -12.27 0.86 15.60
CA PRO A 66 -11.31 -0.20 15.90
C PRO A 66 -10.26 -0.28 14.78
N VAL A 67 -9.33 0.68 14.78
CA VAL A 67 -8.33 0.87 13.72
C VAL A 67 -7.37 -0.31 13.57
N ASP A 68 -7.26 -1.15 14.59
CA ASP A 68 -6.47 -2.38 14.66
C ASP A 68 -7.18 -3.60 14.04
N GLN A 69 -8.47 -3.47 13.71
CA GLN A 69 -9.33 -4.58 13.29
C GLN A 69 -10.38 -4.13 12.27
N LEU A 70 -10.06 -3.16 11.39
CA LEU A 70 -11.03 -2.57 10.46
C LEU A 70 -11.67 -3.58 9.51
N LEU A 71 -10.89 -4.54 8.98
CA LEU A 71 -11.44 -5.60 8.13
C LEU A 71 -12.15 -6.65 8.96
N THR A 72 -11.50 -7.15 10.02
CA THR A 72 -12.05 -8.24 10.85
C THR A 72 -13.32 -7.85 11.61
N ASN A 73 -13.57 -6.56 11.86
CA ASN A 73 -14.83 -6.10 12.44
C ASN A 73 -16.00 -6.04 11.45
N TYR A 74 -15.73 -5.73 10.19
CA TYR A 74 -16.79 -5.56 9.19
C TYR A 74 -17.11 -6.86 8.46
N TYR A 75 -16.07 -7.56 8.05
CA TYR A 75 -16.18 -8.77 7.23
C TYR A 75 -16.18 -10.01 8.11
N ASN A 76 -16.92 -11.04 7.69
CA ASN A 76 -16.72 -12.36 8.26
C ASN A 76 -15.42 -13.02 7.75
N ASN A 77 -15.01 -14.10 8.40
CA ASN A 77 -13.76 -14.82 8.07
C ASN A 77 -13.70 -15.36 6.63
N TYR A 78 -14.84 -15.54 5.95
CA TYR A 78 -14.82 -15.89 4.53
C TYR A 78 -14.60 -14.65 3.65
N GLU A 79 -15.31 -13.56 3.92
CA GLU A 79 -15.24 -12.34 3.12
C GLU A 79 -13.87 -11.69 3.15
N VAL A 80 -13.18 -11.66 4.29
CA VAL A 80 -11.81 -11.11 4.38
C VAL A 80 -10.82 -11.94 3.56
N ASN A 81 -10.84 -13.25 3.75
CA ASN A 81 -9.81 -14.15 3.23
C ASN A 81 -9.95 -14.45 1.73
N VAL A 82 -11.12 -14.17 1.14
CA VAL A 82 -11.34 -14.24 -0.31
C VAL A 82 -10.74 -13.04 -1.05
N LEU A 83 -10.46 -11.93 -0.37
CA LEU A 83 -9.75 -10.80 -0.97
C LEU A 83 -8.32 -11.22 -1.25
N GLU A 84 -7.92 -11.16 -2.52
CA GLU A 84 -6.65 -11.69 -3.04
C GLU A 84 -5.88 -10.67 -3.89
N PHE A 85 -6.50 -9.55 -4.31
CA PHE A 85 -5.80 -8.47 -4.98
C PHE A 85 -6.14 -7.12 -4.34
N VAL A 86 -5.17 -6.62 -3.58
CA VAL A 86 -5.27 -5.39 -2.79
C VAL A 86 -4.38 -4.30 -3.39
N LEU A 87 -4.95 -3.10 -3.54
CA LEU A 87 -4.20 -1.90 -3.90
C LEU A 87 -4.35 -0.85 -2.78
N GLN A 88 -3.24 -0.53 -2.12
CA GLN A 88 -3.15 0.57 -1.16
C GLN A 88 -2.52 1.81 -1.83
N MET A 89 -3.33 2.85 -1.98
CA MET A 89 -2.92 4.11 -2.59
C MET A 89 -2.28 5.05 -1.56
N GLY A 90 -1.04 4.73 -1.18
CA GLY A 90 -0.17 5.58 -0.37
C GLY A 90 -0.37 5.53 1.13
N PHE A 91 0.29 6.47 1.78
CA PHE A 91 0.29 6.67 3.24
C PHE A 91 -0.55 7.89 3.61
N CYS A 92 -1.26 7.76 4.72
CA CYS A 92 -2.08 8.77 5.35
C CYS A 92 -1.18 9.89 5.89
N LYS A 93 -1.44 11.15 5.48
CA LYS A 93 -0.64 12.29 5.94
C LYS A 93 -0.87 12.66 7.41
N ASP A 94 -1.96 12.17 8.00
CA ASP A 94 -2.29 12.42 9.40
C ASP A 94 -1.55 11.50 10.38
N LEU A 95 -0.95 10.42 9.87
CA LEU A 95 -0.27 9.41 10.68
C LEU A 95 1.24 9.47 10.42
N SER A 96 2.02 9.16 11.45
CA SER A 96 3.46 8.99 11.33
C SER A 96 3.82 7.90 10.31
N ILE A 97 5.04 7.95 9.77
CA ILE A 97 5.52 6.89 8.87
C ILE A 97 5.48 5.51 9.55
N PRO A 98 5.96 5.34 10.80
CA PRO A 98 5.86 4.06 11.49
C PRO A 98 4.42 3.58 11.68
N LEU A 99 3.46 4.46 12.03
CA LEU A 99 2.06 4.05 12.16
C LEU A 99 1.42 3.67 10.81
N ASN A 100 1.77 4.35 9.72
CA ASN A 100 1.38 3.93 8.38
C ASN A 100 1.93 2.53 8.03
N VAL A 101 3.20 2.26 8.37
CA VAL A 101 3.82 0.95 8.14
C VAL A 101 3.18 -0.13 9.01
N TRP A 102 2.93 0.18 10.28
CA TRP A 102 2.19 -0.71 11.18
C TRP A 102 0.81 -1.04 10.61
N PHE A 103 0.10 -0.03 10.09
CA PHE A 103 -1.21 -0.23 9.45
C PHE A 103 -1.13 -1.12 8.20
N VAL A 104 -0.09 -1.00 7.37
CA VAL A 104 0.12 -1.93 6.24
C VAL A 104 0.28 -3.37 6.72
N LEU A 105 1.12 -3.60 7.74
CA LEU A 105 1.34 -4.92 8.31
C LEU A 105 0.05 -5.47 8.95
N ASP A 106 -0.72 -4.59 9.61
CA ASP A 106 -1.98 -4.93 10.23
C ASP A 106 -3.03 -5.36 9.19
N MET A 107 -3.17 -4.64 8.08
CA MET A 107 -4.07 -5.01 6.98
C MET A 107 -3.68 -6.37 6.37
N ILE A 108 -2.39 -6.62 6.15
CA ILE A 108 -1.92 -7.93 5.67
C ILE A 108 -2.26 -9.03 6.68
N SER A 109 -2.05 -8.79 7.98
CA SER A 109 -2.36 -9.76 9.04
C SER A 109 -3.85 -10.11 9.07
N GLN A 110 -4.72 -9.10 9.01
CA GLN A 110 -6.17 -9.31 8.95
C GLN A 110 -6.59 -10.12 7.71
N LEU A 111 -5.92 -9.93 6.57
CA LEU A 111 -6.16 -10.66 5.32
C LEU A 111 -5.66 -12.10 5.30
N SER A 112 -4.99 -12.59 6.34
CA SER A 112 -4.25 -13.86 6.32
C SER A 112 -4.49 -14.74 7.56
N THR A 113 -5.73 -14.72 8.07
CA THR A 113 -6.15 -15.51 9.23
C THR A 113 -6.38 -17.01 8.94
N SER A 114 -6.76 -17.37 7.70
CA SER A 114 -7.18 -18.73 7.33
C SER A 114 -6.08 -19.48 6.55
N LYS A 115 -6.05 -20.81 6.72
CA LYS A 115 -5.11 -21.71 6.03
C LYS A 115 -5.57 -22.15 4.64
N GLN A 116 -6.82 -21.87 4.26
CA GLN A 116 -7.44 -22.31 3.01
C GLN A 116 -7.60 -21.17 2.00
N ASP A 117 -6.59 -20.31 1.93
CA ASP A 117 -6.69 -19.06 1.20
C ASP A 117 -5.96 -19.14 -0.15
N LEU A 118 -6.53 -18.51 -1.18
CA LEU A 118 -5.82 -18.26 -2.43
C LEU A 118 -4.66 -17.27 -2.18
N PRO A 119 -3.56 -17.32 -2.95
CA PRO A 119 -2.43 -16.41 -2.77
C PRO A 119 -2.84 -14.92 -2.80
N LEU A 120 -2.32 -14.15 -1.86
CA LEU A 120 -2.56 -12.71 -1.72
C LEU A 120 -1.55 -11.91 -2.54
N ASP A 121 -2.04 -11.00 -3.38
CA ASP A 121 -1.23 -9.97 -4.04
C ASP A 121 -1.52 -8.61 -3.40
N TYR A 122 -0.53 -8.06 -2.69
CA TYR A 122 -0.66 -6.77 -1.99
C TYR A 122 0.23 -5.72 -2.65
N TYR A 123 -0.37 -4.67 -3.19
CA TYR A 123 0.35 -3.57 -3.83
C TYR A 123 0.27 -2.31 -2.97
N LEU A 124 1.43 -1.80 -2.55
CA LEU A 124 1.56 -0.52 -1.86
C LEU A 124 2.23 0.51 -2.79
N VAL A 125 1.58 1.66 -2.98
CA VAL A 125 2.10 2.75 -3.82
C VAL A 125 2.63 3.90 -2.97
N LEU A 126 3.94 4.12 -2.91
CA LEU A 126 4.53 5.31 -2.26
C LEU A 126 4.73 6.41 -3.30
N ASN A 127 3.74 7.30 -3.40
CA ASN A 127 3.52 8.20 -4.54
C ASN A 127 4.15 9.59 -4.44
N ASN A 128 4.78 9.94 -3.31
CA ASN A 128 5.32 11.28 -3.06
C ASN A 128 6.75 11.20 -2.46
N SER A 129 7.47 12.32 -2.44
CA SER A 129 8.84 12.39 -1.91
C SER A 129 8.94 12.10 -0.40
N HIS A 130 7.94 12.52 0.38
CA HIS A 130 7.94 12.33 1.84
C HIS A 130 7.95 10.84 2.22
N THR A 131 7.26 10.01 1.44
CA THR A 131 7.07 8.58 1.72
C THR A 131 8.02 7.69 0.91
N GLY A 132 8.37 8.08 -0.31
CA GLY A 132 9.18 7.27 -1.22
C GLY A 132 10.58 6.91 -0.68
N LYS A 133 11.17 7.78 0.13
CA LYS A 133 12.48 7.55 0.78
C LYS A 133 12.49 6.38 1.77
N TYR A 134 11.34 6.01 2.31
CA TYR A 134 11.18 4.86 3.22
C TYR A 134 10.93 3.54 2.48
N SER A 135 10.96 3.53 1.14
CA SER A 135 10.56 2.35 0.37
C SER A 135 11.37 1.09 0.70
N ASP A 136 12.69 1.17 0.77
CA ASP A 136 13.51 -0.01 1.10
C ASP A 136 13.43 -0.38 2.58
N PHE A 137 13.21 0.58 3.49
CA PHE A 137 12.88 0.29 4.89
C PHE A 137 11.61 -0.57 4.98
N VAL A 138 10.54 -0.17 4.30
CA VAL A 138 9.28 -0.94 4.27
C VAL A 138 9.49 -2.33 3.64
N ARG A 139 10.26 -2.42 2.55
CA ARG A 139 10.60 -3.71 1.94
C ARG A 139 11.35 -4.63 2.90
N TYR A 140 12.30 -4.11 3.67
CA TYR A 140 13.02 -4.91 4.67
C TYR A 140 12.08 -5.42 5.76
N LEU A 141 11.19 -4.57 6.27
CA LEU A 141 10.20 -5.01 7.27
C LEU A 141 9.24 -6.07 6.75
N ILE A 142 8.81 -5.95 5.49
CA ILE A 142 7.96 -6.97 4.86
C ILE A 142 8.73 -8.28 4.66
N TYR A 143 10.01 -8.22 4.27
CA TYR A 143 10.85 -9.42 4.11
C TYR A 143 10.92 -10.25 5.38
N GLU A 144 11.12 -9.59 6.52
CA GLU A 144 11.09 -10.21 7.85
C GLU A 144 9.68 -10.71 8.20
N ALA A 145 8.64 -9.89 7.97
CA ALA A 145 7.26 -10.20 8.33
C ALA A 145 6.67 -11.41 7.59
N VAL A 146 7.11 -11.67 6.35
CA VAL A 146 6.63 -12.81 5.53
C VAL A 146 7.59 -14.01 5.55
N GLY A 147 8.67 -13.93 6.33
CA GLY A 147 9.67 -15.00 6.43
C GLY A 147 10.26 -15.39 5.08
N ALA A 148 10.58 -14.40 4.23
CA ALA A 148 10.99 -14.63 2.85
C ALA A 148 12.23 -15.53 2.71
N GLU A 149 13.06 -15.63 3.75
CA GLU A 149 14.21 -16.54 3.80
C GLU A 149 13.77 -18.00 3.56
N ILE A 150 12.65 -18.42 4.16
CA ILE A 150 12.13 -19.79 4.12
C ILE A 150 11.75 -20.18 2.68
N HIS A 151 11.14 -19.25 1.94
CA HIS A 151 10.69 -19.51 0.57
C HIS A 151 11.86 -19.63 -0.43
N CYS A 152 13.00 -18.99 -0.15
CA CYS A 152 14.24 -19.16 -0.91
C CYS A 152 14.91 -20.52 -0.64
N PHE A 153 14.77 -21.08 0.57
CA PHE A 153 15.29 -22.41 0.91
C PHE A 153 14.51 -23.55 0.26
N GLU A 154 13.18 -23.43 0.13
CA GLU A 154 12.33 -24.47 -0.47
C GLU A 154 12.37 -24.48 -2.02
N GLN A 155 12.75 -23.38 -2.67
CA GLN A 155 12.83 -23.28 -4.14
C GLN A 155 14.22 -23.55 -4.75
N GLY A 156 15.24 -23.87 -3.95
CA GLY A 156 16.51 -24.41 -4.44
C GLY A 156 17.50 -23.41 -5.08
N ASP A 157 17.18 -22.11 -5.14
CA ASP A 157 18.02 -21.09 -5.79
C ASP A 157 18.91 -20.34 -4.79
N MET A 158 19.83 -21.05 -4.14
CA MET A 158 20.98 -20.43 -3.46
C MET A 158 22.27 -20.71 -4.25
N PRO A 159 23.00 -19.69 -4.72
CA PRO A 159 24.38 -19.86 -5.16
C PRO A 159 25.18 -20.55 -4.05
N GLN A 160 26.04 -21.52 -4.40
CA GLN A 160 26.82 -22.33 -3.45
C GLN A 160 27.63 -21.55 -2.40
N GLN A 161 27.79 -20.23 -2.55
CA GLN A 161 28.47 -19.34 -1.60
C GLN A 161 27.76 -19.18 -0.24
N TYR A 162 26.47 -19.54 -0.12
CA TYR A 162 25.74 -19.48 1.16
C TYR A 162 25.70 -20.80 1.93
N ARG A 163 26.35 -21.87 1.44
CA ARG A 163 26.57 -23.12 2.20
C ARG A 163 27.80 -23.01 3.11
N SER A 164 27.94 -21.90 3.83
CA SER A 164 29.00 -21.72 4.81
C SER A 164 28.49 -22.09 6.20
N SER A 165 29.16 -23.04 6.86
CA SER A 165 28.91 -23.43 8.26
C SER A 165 29.55 -22.46 9.26
N ARG A 166 30.06 -21.30 8.82
CA ARG A 166 30.64 -20.29 9.70
C ARG A 166 29.57 -19.34 10.20
N TRP A 167 29.47 -19.24 11.52
CA TRP A 167 28.61 -18.29 12.23
C TRP A 167 28.80 -16.83 11.75
N GLU A 168 29.99 -16.49 11.25
CA GLU A 168 30.36 -15.16 10.74
C GLU A 168 29.59 -14.75 9.47
N ASP A 169 29.12 -15.69 8.65
CA ASP A 169 28.32 -15.37 7.46
C ASP A 169 26.84 -15.11 7.77
N LYS A 170 26.35 -15.54 8.95
CA LYS A 170 25.02 -15.15 9.46
C LYS A 170 24.98 -13.69 9.95
N VAL A 171 26.13 -13.04 10.14
CA VAL A 171 26.24 -11.69 10.69
C VAL A 171 25.93 -10.60 9.65
N LYS A 172 25.96 -10.92 8.34
CA LYS A 172 25.79 -9.92 7.28
C LYS A 172 24.35 -9.55 6.93
N GLY A 173 23.36 -10.19 7.56
CA GLY A 173 21.94 -10.00 7.27
C GLY A 173 21.54 -10.43 5.85
N PRO A 174 20.24 -10.64 5.59
CA PRO A 174 19.76 -11.00 4.26
C PRO A 174 19.92 -9.85 3.27
N ALA A 175 20.33 -10.18 2.04
CA ALA A 175 20.48 -9.23 0.95
C ALA A 175 19.23 -9.27 0.04
N LEU A 176 18.52 -8.15 -0.04
CA LEU A 176 17.34 -7.97 -0.88
C LEU A 176 17.75 -7.64 -2.33
N ALA A 177 16.93 -8.04 -3.29
CA ALA A 177 17.03 -7.51 -4.65
C ALA A 177 16.78 -5.99 -4.65
N ASN A 178 17.46 -5.23 -5.51
CA ASN A 178 17.27 -3.77 -5.60
C ASN A 178 15.85 -3.38 -6.05
N ARG A 179 15.16 -4.26 -6.78
CA ARG A 179 13.76 -4.11 -7.20
C ARG A 179 13.07 -5.46 -7.28
N GLY A 180 11.75 -5.45 -7.37
CA GLY A 180 10.92 -6.64 -7.49
C GLY A 180 10.11 -6.93 -6.22
N PRO A 181 9.12 -7.84 -6.35
CA PRO A 181 8.24 -8.18 -5.24
C PRO A 181 8.95 -9.00 -4.17
N ILE A 182 8.41 -8.95 -2.96
CA ILE A 182 8.80 -9.83 -1.85
C ILE A 182 7.75 -10.94 -1.75
N ARG A 183 8.20 -12.19 -1.61
CA ARG A 183 7.31 -13.36 -1.51
C ARG A 183 7.58 -14.12 -0.23
N GLY A 184 6.53 -14.73 0.33
CA GLY A 184 6.62 -15.53 1.54
C GLY A 184 5.27 -16.08 1.96
N ASN A 185 5.19 -16.54 3.22
CA ASN A 185 3.96 -16.95 3.87
C ASN A 185 3.71 -16.01 5.05
N VAL A 186 2.47 -15.58 5.27
CA VAL A 186 2.16 -14.53 6.23
C VAL A 186 0.88 -14.80 7.01
N GLY A 187 0.78 -14.19 8.19
CA GLY A 187 -0.41 -14.26 9.06
C GLY A 187 -0.54 -15.56 9.84
N ALA A 188 -1.64 -15.68 10.58
CA ALA A 188 -1.95 -16.88 11.36
C ALA A 188 -2.28 -18.11 10.48
N GLY A 189 -2.69 -17.84 9.24
CA GLY A 189 -3.05 -18.85 8.25
C GLY A 189 -1.88 -19.33 7.37
N ASP A 190 -0.66 -18.80 7.56
CA ASP A 190 0.47 -19.07 6.66
C ASP A 190 0.12 -18.82 5.17
N ARG A 191 -0.69 -17.79 4.91
CA ARG A 191 -1.18 -17.48 3.56
C ARG A 191 -0.03 -17.05 2.66
N LYS A 192 0.06 -17.65 1.47
CA LYS A 192 1.04 -17.23 0.45
C LYS A 192 0.80 -15.77 0.06
N ILE A 193 1.85 -14.95 0.10
CA ILE A 193 1.78 -13.53 -0.26
C ILE A 193 2.86 -13.16 -1.28
N THR A 194 2.47 -12.31 -2.23
CA THR A 194 3.39 -11.51 -3.05
C THR A 194 3.14 -10.03 -2.76
N PHE A 195 4.11 -9.37 -2.12
CA PHE A 195 4.06 -7.95 -1.81
C PHE A 195 4.81 -7.13 -2.86
N HIS A 196 4.11 -6.18 -3.45
CA HIS A 196 4.62 -5.27 -4.48
C HIS A 196 4.71 -3.85 -3.93
N LEU A 197 5.92 -3.30 -3.87
CA LEU A 197 6.13 -1.89 -3.56
C LEU A 197 6.38 -1.10 -4.84
N LEU A 198 5.51 -0.13 -5.12
CA LEU A 198 5.59 0.74 -6.28
C LEU A 198 5.99 2.16 -5.82
N CYS A 199 7.21 2.58 -6.15
CA CYS A 199 7.72 3.91 -5.80
C CYS A 199 8.56 4.53 -6.93
N LYS A 200 8.87 5.83 -6.80
CA LYS A 200 9.68 6.56 -7.79
C LYS A 200 11.07 5.94 -7.98
N LYS A 201 11.73 5.44 -6.92
CA LYS A 201 13.03 4.77 -7.02
C LYS A 201 12.96 3.59 -8.00
N THR A 202 11.97 2.71 -7.83
CA THR A 202 11.74 1.57 -8.74
C THR A 202 11.40 2.03 -10.15
N ALA A 203 10.59 3.07 -10.32
CA ALA A 203 10.26 3.61 -11.64
C ALA A 203 11.50 4.17 -12.36
N ARG A 204 12.37 4.91 -11.65
CA ARG A 204 13.61 5.43 -12.23
C ARG A 204 14.51 4.30 -12.71
N MET A 205 14.72 3.29 -11.88
CA MET A 205 15.52 2.10 -12.24
C MET A 205 14.99 1.41 -13.50
N ILE A 206 13.66 1.24 -13.62
CA ILE A 206 13.04 0.62 -14.80
C ILE A 206 13.31 1.45 -16.07
N LEU A 207 13.22 2.78 -15.99
CA LEU A 207 13.41 3.66 -17.14
C LEU A 207 14.84 3.67 -17.68
N VAL A 208 15.83 3.53 -16.80
CA VAL A 208 17.25 3.54 -17.19
C VAL A 208 17.85 2.14 -17.35
N GLY A 209 17.02 1.09 -17.30
CA GLY A 209 17.50 -0.29 -17.48
C GLY A 209 18.44 -0.77 -16.36
N ASP A 210 18.15 -0.38 -15.12
CA ASP A 210 18.94 -0.69 -13.93
C ASP A 210 20.39 -0.12 -13.97
N ASP A 211 20.62 0.95 -14.75
CA ASP A 211 21.86 1.73 -14.71
C ASP A 211 22.12 2.33 -13.32
N ARG A 212 23.40 2.57 -13.02
CA ARG A 212 23.83 3.10 -11.72
C ARG A 212 23.36 4.54 -11.51
N GLU A 213 23.29 5.33 -12.56
CA GLU A 213 22.89 6.73 -12.49
C GLU A 213 21.36 6.86 -12.58
N THR A 214 20.73 7.12 -11.44
CA THR A 214 19.27 7.24 -11.34
C THR A 214 18.81 8.62 -10.90
N ASP A 215 19.71 9.60 -10.75
CA ASP A 215 19.39 10.92 -10.21
C ASP A 215 18.82 11.85 -11.28
N PHE A 216 17.59 11.56 -11.70
CA PHE A 216 16.79 12.46 -12.51
C PHE A 216 15.44 12.77 -11.84
N GLU A 217 14.96 13.99 -12.07
CA GLU A 217 13.70 14.44 -11.50
C GLU A 217 12.51 13.68 -12.10
N MET A 218 11.59 13.24 -11.24
CA MET A 218 10.33 12.62 -11.65
C MET A 218 9.20 13.21 -10.81
N SER A 219 8.30 13.94 -11.47
CA SER A 219 7.10 14.50 -10.82
C SER A 219 6.11 13.38 -10.41
N ASP A 220 5.29 13.62 -9.39
CA ASP A 220 4.23 12.69 -8.96
C ASP A 220 3.24 12.40 -10.10
N ARG A 221 2.96 13.40 -10.92
CA ARG A 221 2.14 13.27 -12.14
C ARG A 221 2.72 12.28 -13.14
N SER A 222 4.02 12.40 -13.42
CA SER A 222 4.73 11.47 -14.31
C SER A 222 4.71 10.07 -13.72
N PHE A 223 4.92 9.95 -12.41
CA PHE A 223 4.90 8.68 -11.71
C PHE A 223 3.55 7.95 -11.83
N VAL A 224 2.41 8.62 -11.60
CA VAL A 224 1.08 8.01 -11.77
C VAL A 224 0.85 7.50 -13.19
N THR A 225 1.34 8.23 -14.20
CA THR A 225 1.25 7.80 -15.60
C THR A 225 2.09 6.55 -15.86
N LEU A 226 3.30 6.49 -15.30
CA LEU A 226 4.18 5.32 -15.44
C LEU A 226 3.63 4.08 -14.72
N LEU A 227 2.94 4.25 -13.59
CA LEU A 227 2.26 3.13 -12.92
C LEU A 227 1.19 2.50 -13.82
N LEU A 228 0.47 3.34 -14.56
CA LEU A 228 -0.55 2.90 -15.51
C LEU A 228 0.05 2.20 -16.72
N ASP A 229 1.11 2.78 -17.29
CA ASP A 229 1.86 2.14 -18.37
C ASP A 229 2.41 0.78 -17.93
N TYR A 230 2.92 0.68 -16.70
CA TYR A 230 3.42 -0.57 -16.15
C TYR A 230 2.30 -1.62 -16.00
N TYR A 231 1.15 -1.24 -15.42
CA TYR A 231 -0.01 -2.12 -15.31
C TYR A 231 -0.48 -2.64 -16.68
N GLN A 232 -0.56 -1.77 -17.68
CA GLN A 232 -0.95 -2.13 -19.04
C GLN A 232 0.07 -3.05 -19.74
N ARG A 233 1.37 -2.82 -19.53
CA ARG A 233 2.45 -3.61 -20.16
C ARG A 233 2.64 -4.98 -19.53
N VAL A 234 2.47 -5.09 -18.21
CA VAL A 234 2.57 -6.37 -17.50
C VAL A 234 1.41 -7.31 -17.88
N GLY A 235 0.34 -6.78 -18.49
CA GLY A 235 -0.81 -7.57 -18.92
C GLY A 235 -1.65 -8.04 -17.74
N THR A 236 -1.61 -7.32 -16.62
CA THR A 236 -2.39 -7.66 -15.43
C THR A 236 -3.88 -7.55 -15.74
N THR A 237 -4.57 -8.68 -15.79
CA THR A 237 -6.02 -8.75 -16.01
C THR A 237 -6.82 -9.01 -14.73
N LYS A 238 -6.13 -9.42 -13.65
CA LYS A 238 -6.70 -9.52 -12.29
C LYS A 238 -7.25 -8.14 -11.90
N LYS A 239 -8.42 -8.12 -11.29
CA LYS A 239 -9.12 -6.89 -10.88
C LYS A 239 -8.92 -6.68 -9.40
N ILE A 240 -8.82 -5.42 -8.97
CA ILE A 240 -8.67 -5.05 -7.57
C ILE A 240 -9.98 -5.36 -6.84
N ASP A 241 -9.91 -6.11 -5.75
CA ASP A 241 -11.06 -6.47 -4.91
C ASP A 241 -11.13 -5.65 -3.61
N LEU A 242 -9.98 -5.17 -3.13
CA LEU A 242 -9.89 -4.21 -2.02
C LEU A 242 -9.01 -3.03 -2.41
N LEU A 243 -9.60 -1.83 -2.43
CA LEU A 243 -8.92 -0.58 -2.65
C LEU A 243 -8.84 0.19 -1.33
N LEU A 244 -7.63 0.47 -0.86
CA LEU A 244 -7.42 1.38 0.27
C LEU A 244 -7.06 2.77 -0.21
N LEU A 245 -7.83 3.75 0.24
CA LEU A 245 -7.69 5.16 -0.09
C LEU A 245 -7.47 5.99 1.19
N THR A 246 -6.62 7.01 1.12
CA THR A 246 -6.32 7.87 2.26
C THR A 246 -5.98 9.29 1.81
N ASN A 247 -5.80 10.21 2.75
CA ASN A 247 -5.43 11.59 2.47
C ASN A 247 -3.93 11.74 2.22
N ASN A 248 -3.50 11.34 1.02
CA ASN A 248 -2.12 11.43 0.58
C ASN A 248 -1.54 12.87 0.61
N TYR A 249 -0.22 12.96 0.80
CA TYR A 249 0.56 14.16 0.47
C TYR A 249 0.50 14.49 -1.03
N ASP A 250 0.81 15.75 -1.37
CA ASP A 250 0.66 16.31 -2.72
C ASP A 250 -0.74 16.05 -3.32
N THR A 251 -1.75 16.61 -2.66
CA THR A 251 -3.17 16.44 -2.99
C THR A 251 -3.55 16.98 -4.38
N ASN A 252 -2.65 17.72 -5.05
CA ASN A 252 -2.87 18.18 -6.42
C ASN A 252 -2.79 17.02 -7.43
N MET A 253 -1.91 16.04 -7.19
CA MET A 253 -1.74 14.87 -8.05
C MET A 253 -2.30 13.60 -7.40
N ASN A 254 -2.02 13.39 -6.11
CA ASN A 254 -2.40 12.20 -5.36
C ASN A 254 -3.78 12.36 -4.71
N ASN A 255 -4.73 12.96 -5.43
CA ASN A 255 -6.06 13.24 -4.90
C ASN A 255 -6.91 11.97 -4.81
N LYS A 256 -7.48 11.70 -3.63
CA LYS A 256 -8.33 10.51 -3.37
C LYS A 256 -9.45 10.31 -4.41
N LEU A 257 -10.19 11.36 -4.72
CA LEU A 257 -11.30 11.28 -5.69
C LEU A 257 -10.79 11.05 -7.11
N GLN A 258 -9.69 11.69 -7.51
CA GLN A 258 -9.12 11.48 -8.85
C GLN A 258 -8.52 10.08 -8.99
N GLN A 259 -7.88 9.55 -7.94
CA GLN A 259 -7.38 8.17 -7.90
C GLN A 259 -8.52 7.16 -8.15
N LEU A 260 -9.64 7.28 -7.42
CA LEU A 260 -10.81 6.43 -7.62
C LEU A 260 -11.32 6.52 -9.07
N LYS A 261 -11.50 7.75 -9.58
CA LYS A 261 -12.00 7.99 -10.94
C LYS A 261 -11.13 7.38 -12.04
N ILE A 262 -9.81 7.42 -11.87
CA ILE A 262 -8.89 6.81 -12.83
C ILE A 262 -9.07 5.29 -12.85
N LEU A 263 -9.13 4.65 -11.68
CA LEU A 263 -9.33 3.20 -11.55
C LEU A 263 -10.70 2.75 -12.08
N GLU A 264 -11.76 3.53 -11.84
CA GLU A 264 -13.09 3.33 -12.43
C GLU A 264 -13.03 3.37 -13.97
N SER A 265 -12.33 4.36 -14.53
CA SER A 265 -12.25 4.59 -15.99
C SER A 265 -11.55 3.46 -16.73
N LEU A 266 -10.57 2.84 -16.08
CA LEU A 266 -9.72 1.80 -16.65
C LEU A 266 -10.26 0.40 -16.44
N ASN A 267 -11.44 0.26 -15.84
CA ASN A 267 -12.03 -1.02 -15.51
C ASN A 267 -11.07 -1.90 -14.68
N MET A 268 -10.32 -1.29 -13.75
CA MET A 268 -9.34 -2.01 -12.91
C MET A 268 -9.96 -2.59 -11.63
N LEU A 269 -11.10 -2.02 -11.20
CA LEU A 269 -11.83 -2.45 -10.02
C LEU A 269 -12.74 -3.63 -10.36
N LYS A 270 -12.78 -4.64 -9.48
CA LYS A 270 -13.68 -5.79 -9.60
C LYS A 270 -15.14 -5.34 -9.47
N SER A 271 -16.07 -6.09 -10.04
CA SER A 271 -17.49 -5.72 -10.06
C SER A 271 -18.12 -5.54 -8.67
N ASN A 272 -17.53 -6.16 -7.65
CA ASN A 272 -17.92 -6.08 -6.25
C ASN A 272 -16.77 -5.57 -5.36
N CYS A 273 -15.86 -4.76 -5.91
CA CYS A 273 -14.71 -4.20 -5.20
C CYS A 273 -15.15 -3.43 -3.95
N TYR A 274 -14.45 -3.65 -2.86
CA TYR A 274 -14.55 -2.83 -1.66
C TYR A 274 -13.57 -1.67 -1.74
N VAL A 275 -14.01 -0.50 -1.29
CA VAL A 275 -13.24 0.72 -1.22
C VAL A 275 -13.26 1.17 0.23
N LEU A 276 -12.12 1.03 0.91
CA LEU A 276 -11.92 1.50 2.28
C LEU A 276 -11.20 2.83 2.22
N ASP A 277 -11.82 3.89 2.73
CA ASP A 277 -11.15 5.18 2.91
C ASP A 277 -10.94 5.52 4.38
N TYR A 278 -9.72 5.93 4.76
CA TYR A 278 -9.33 6.13 6.16
C TYR A 278 -8.43 7.35 6.33
N GLN A 279 -8.64 8.12 7.41
CA GLN A 279 -7.91 9.33 7.77
C GLN A 279 -8.41 9.91 9.11
N ILE A 280 -7.82 11.01 9.59
CA ILE A 280 -8.30 11.79 10.74
C ILE A 280 -8.90 13.13 10.28
N THR A 281 -8.22 13.82 9.36
CA THR A 281 -8.56 15.18 8.96
C THR A 281 -9.68 15.18 7.93
N ALA A 282 -10.83 15.78 8.24
CA ALA A 282 -11.90 15.97 7.27
C ALA A 282 -11.71 17.28 6.47
N ASP A 283 -11.44 17.17 5.17
CA ASP A 283 -11.26 18.31 4.26
C ASP A 283 -12.25 18.27 3.07
N GLN A 284 -12.16 19.28 2.19
CA GLN A 284 -13.03 19.35 1.00
C GLN A 284 -12.86 18.15 0.06
N VAL A 285 -11.66 17.53 0.00
CA VAL A 285 -11.43 16.34 -0.83
C VAL A 285 -12.23 15.16 -0.30
N THR A 286 -12.28 15.03 1.03
CA THR A 286 -13.07 14.03 1.75
C THR A 286 -14.56 14.20 1.49
N ALA A 287 -15.06 15.44 1.63
CA ALA A 287 -16.46 15.75 1.35
C ALA A 287 -16.84 15.46 -0.11
N ASN A 288 -15.96 15.81 -1.06
CA ASN A 288 -16.17 15.54 -2.49
C ASN A 288 -16.15 14.05 -2.81
N PHE A 289 -15.23 13.30 -2.18
CA PHE A 289 -15.15 11.85 -2.31
C PHE A 289 -16.45 11.18 -1.83
N ASN A 290 -16.88 11.51 -0.60
CA ASN A 290 -18.10 10.96 -0.01
C ASN A 290 -19.33 11.30 -0.87
N SER A 291 -19.43 12.55 -1.33
CA SER A 291 -20.54 12.98 -2.20
C SER A 291 -20.55 12.27 -3.55
N TYR A 292 -19.39 11.94 -4.12
CA TYR A 292 -19.30 11.20 -5.38
C TYR A 292 -19.66 9.72 -5.20
N VAL A 293 -19.13 9.07 -4.15
CA VAL A 293 -19.37 7.65 -3.88
C VAL A 293 -20.81 7.39 -3.46
N GLU A 294 -21.39 8.26 -2.61
CA GLU A 294 -22.76 8.12 -2.09
C GLU A 294 -23.81 8.81 -2.96
N GLY A 295 -23.37 9.55 -3.98
CA GLY A 295 -24.25 10.33 -4.85
C GLY A 295 -25.06 9.48 -5.82
N ILE A 296 -26.30 9.88 -6.04
CA ILE A 296 -27.15 9.32 -7.11
C ILE A 296 -26.47 9.49 -8.50
N PRO A 297 -26.79 8.66 -9.51
CA PRO A 297 -26.13 8.70 -10.82
C PRO A 297 -26.14 10.10 -11.49
N ALA A 298 -27.23 10.86 -11.33
CA ALA A 298 -27.32 12.23 -11.86
C ALA A 298 -26.30 13.19 -11.21
N PHE A 299 -26.07 13.05 -9.89
CA PHE A 299 -25.06 13.83 -9.17
C PHE A 299 -23.66 13.50 -9.68
N ARG A 300 -23.32 12.21 -9.76
CA ARG A 300 -22.01 11.74 -10.27
C ARG A 300 -21.75 12.24 -11.69
N ARG A 301 -22.75 12.16 -12.57
CA ARG A 301 -22.66 12.63 -13.96
C ARG A 301 -22.42 14.15 -14.02
N HIS A 302 -23.12 14.91 -13.19
CA HIS A 302 -22.97 16.37 -13.13
C HIS A 302 -21.62 16.79 -12.55
N GLU A 303 -21.14 16.10 -11.51
CA GLU A 303 -19.83 16.33 -10.91
C GLU A 303 -18.70 16.15 -11.92
N ILE A 304 -18.71 15.05 -12.69
CA ILE A 304 -17.72 14.81 -13.76
C ILE A 304 -17.78 15.91 -14.83
N ALA A 305 -18.99 16.26 -15.29
CA ALA A 305 -19.16 17.29 -16.31
C ALA A 305 -18.71 18.68 -15.82
N ASN A 306 -18.99 19.03 -14.57
CA ASN A 306 -18.58 20.29 -13.97
C ASN A 306 -17.07 20.37 -13.77
N PHE A 307 -16.43 19.27 -13.33
CA PHE A 307 -14.98 19.19 -13.23
C PHE A 307 -14.32 19.47 -14.59
N LEU A 308 -14.80 18.81 -15.65
CA LEU A 308 -14.32 19.00 -17.01
C LEU A 308 -14.50 20.45 -17.49
N LYS A 309 -15.66 21.07 -17.26
CA LYS A 309 -15.91 22.46 -17.67
C LYS A 309 -15.09 23.49 -16.90
N LYS A 310 -14.87 23.28 -15.59
CA LYS A 310 -14.22 24.27 -14.73
C LYS A 310 -12.70 24.17 -14.75
N ARG A 311 -12.13 22.97 -14.84
CA ARG A 311 -10.69 22.75 -14.66
C ARG A 311 -9.94 22.43 -15.94
N ARG A 312 -10.61 22.00 -17.02
CA ARG A 312 -9.95 21.71 -18.28
C ARG A 312 -9.64 23.01 -19.03
N THR A 313 -8.39 23.15 -19.42
CA THR A 313 -7.85 24.21 -20.25
C THR A 313 -7.05 23.58 -21.39
N PRO A 314 -6.75 24.30 -22.48
CA PRO A 314 -5.91 23.76 -23.55
C PRO A 314 -4.53 23.28 -23.06
N LYS A 315 -3.96 23.94 -22.04
CA LYS A 315 -2.63 23.61 -21.50
C LYS A 315 -2.59 22.31 -20.70
N ASN A 316 -3.68 21.95 -20.03
CA ASN A 316 -3.73 20.77 -19.16
C ASN A 316 -4.55 19.62 -19.76
N ALA A 317 -5.06 19.77 -20.99
CA ALA A 317 -5.98 18.82 -21.61
C ALA A 317 -5.43 17.38 -21.74
N ASP A 318 -4.10 17.22 -21.74
CA ASP A 318 -3.44 15.92 -21.84
C ASP A 318 -3.20 15.23 -20.50
N GLU A 319 -3.47 15.89 -19.37
CA GLU A 319 -3.35 15.27 -18.06
C GLU A 319 -4.33 14.10 -17.90
N LEU A 320 -3.90 13.06 -17.18
CA LEU A 320 -4.68 11.83 -17.00
C LEU A 320 -6.08 12.07 -16.47
N ILE A 321 -6.24 13.06 -15.59
CA ILE A 321 -7.53 13.44 -14.98
C ILE A 321 -8.57 13.93 -16.00
N PHE A 322 -8.17 14.29 -17.22
CA PHE A 322 -9.08 14.67 -18.32
C PHE A 322 -9.29 13.55 -19.35
N LYS A 323 -8.51 12.46 -19.28
CA LYS A 323 -8.67 11.25 -20.10
C LYS A 323 -9.46 10.17 -19.34
N TYR A 324 -9.17 10.01 -18.05
CA TYR A 324 -9.73 9.01 -17.15
C TYR A 324 -10.55 9.69 -16.05
N VAL A 325 -11.74 10.18 -16.43
CA VAL A 325 -12.55 11.15 -15.64
C VAL A 325 -13.48 10.51 -14.62
N GLY A 326 -13.57 9.18 -14.59
CA GLY A 326 -14.52 8.41 -13.78
C GLY A 326 -15.69 7.86 -14.59
N ARG A 327 -16.44 6.95 -13.96
CA ARG A 327 -17.64 6.34 -14.55
C ARG A 327 -18.84 6.59 -13.64
N TRP A 328 -19.67 7.58 -14.02
CA TRP A 328 -20.83 7.98 -13.23
C TRP A 328 -21.86 6.85 -13.04
N ASN A 329 -21.85 5.88 -13.95
CA ASN A 329 -22.76 4.75 -13.99
C ASN A 329 -22.34 3.58 -13.09
N ILE A 330 -21.20 3.67 -12.40
CA ILE A 330 -20.84 2.76 -11.31
C ILE A 330 -21.62 3.18 -10.06
N CYS A 331 -22.32 2.23 -9.46
CA CYS A 331 -23.05 2.41 -8.21
C CYS A 331 -22.25 1.83 -7.04
N TYR A 332 -22.29 2.52 -5.90
CA TYR A 332 -21.69 2.06 -4.66
C TYR A 332 -22.77 1.91 -3.58
N GLN A 333 -22.49 1.07 -2.60
CA GLN A 333 -23.29 0.92 -1.39
C GLN A 333 -22.40 1.14 -0.17
N LYS A 334 -22.83 1.98 0.77
CA LYS A 334 -22.18 2.14 2.07
C LYS A 334 -22.31 0.85 2.87
N LYS A 335 -21.17 0.33 3.33
CA LYS A 335 -21.04 -0.94 4.03
C LYS A 335 -20.66 -0.74 5.49
N PHE A 336 -19.72 0.16 5.75
CA PHE A 336 -19.28 0.55 7.08
C PHE A 336 -19.01 2.07 7.11
N HIS A 337 -19.25 2.70 8.26
CA HIS A 337 -18.86 4.09 8.50
C HIS A 337 -18.71 4.35 10.00
N GLN A 338 -17.56 4.85 10.41
CA GLN A 338 -17.29 5.30 11.77
C GLN A 338 -16.27 6.44 11.72
N GLY A 339 -16.67 7.64 12.15
CA GLY A 339 -15.85 8.85 11.99
C GLY A 339 -15.50 9.13 10.52
N ASN A 340 -14.20 9.31 10.23
CA ASN A 340 -13.69 9.54 8.88
C ASN A 340 -13.14 8.26 8.23
N ILE A 341 -13.59 7.09 8.71
CA ILE A 341 -13.28 5.79 8.13
C ILE A 341 -14.56 5.21 7.54
N SER A 342 -14.55 4.85 6.27
CA SER A 342 -15.67 4.20 5.60
C SER A 342 -15.25 3.04 4.72
N ILE A 343 -16.18 2.11 4.54
CA ILE A 343 -16.10 1.07 3.52
C ILE A 343 -17.35 1.21 2.64
N HIS A 344 -17.14 1.29 1.33
CA HIS A 344 -18.18 1.19 0.32
C HIS A 344 -17.87 0.00 -0.60
N GLN A 345 -18.90 -0.61 -1.17
CA GLN A 345 -18.73 -1.68 -2.16
C GLN A 345 -19.39 -1.27 -3.47
N ILE A 346 -18.78 -1.60 -4.61
CA ILE A 346 -19.47 -1.49 -5.90
C ILE A 346 -20.68 -2.42 -5.90
N SER A 347 -21.87 -1.85 -6.11
CA SER A 347 -23.16 -2.56 -6.05
C SER A 347 -23.76 -2.86 -7.42
N GLY A 348 -23.31 -2.18 -8.47
CA GLY A 348 -23.80 -2.40 -9.83
C GLY A 348 -23.24 -1.42 -10.85
N TYR A 349 -23.51 -1.69 -12.12
CA TYR A 349 -23.12 -0.87 -13.27
C TYR A 349 -24.37 -0.63 -14.11
N LEU A 350 -24.74 0.63 -14.33
CA LEU A 350 -25.88 1.00 -15.17
C LEU A 350 -25.39 1.13 -16.62
N ASP A 351 -25.82 0.24 -17.53
CA ASP A 351 -25.40 0.23 -18.93
C ASP A 351 -26.53 0.49 -19.94
#